data_AF-A0A961DS07-F1
#
_entry.id   AF-A0A961DS07-F1
#
_cell.length_a   1.000
_cell.length_b   1.000
_cell.length_c   1.000
_cell.angle_alpha   90.00
_cell.angle_beta   90.00
_cell.angle_gamma   90.00
#
_symmetry.space_group_name_H-M   'P 1'
#
loop_
_entity.id
_entity.type
_entity.pdbx_description
1 polymer ?
#
loop_
_entity_poly.entity_id
_entity_poly.type
_entity_poly.pdbx_seq_one_letter_code
_entity_poly.pdbx_strand_id
1 'polypeptide(L)'
;MTNPAALETKTVVIEWVEESVHQVTVRVPVDFDADECDLGDGLAELDDDGFRGLERNQIVVRDVAPDPAAEFFDPPRFDGLLR
;
A
#
# COMPACT_ATOMS: atom_id res chain seq x y z
N MET A 1 -12.81 41.21 13.57
CA MET A 1 -11.87 40.41 12.76
C MET A 1 -12.03 38.98 13.22
N THR A 2 -12.70 38.15 12.41
CA THR A 2 -12.99 36.76 12.76
C THR A 2 -11.69 35.98 12.84
N ASN A 3 -11.36 35.50 14.02
CA ASN A 3 -10.23 34.60 14.25
C ASN A 3 -10.41 33.39 13.32
N PRO A 4 -9.51 33.09 12.37
CA PRO A 4 -9.56 31.80 11.72
C PRO A 4 -9.27 30.81 12.84
N ALA A 5 -10.31 30.13 13.33
CA ALA A 5 -10.11 29.01 14.23
C ALA A 5 -9.05 28.14 13.56
N ALA A 6 -7.85 28.08 14.15
CA ALA A 6 -6.84 27.12 13.74
C ALA A 6 -7.58 25.80 13.62
N LEU A 7 -7.58 25.21 12.43
CA LEU A 7 -8.35 23.99 12.14
C LEU A 7 -8.11 23.04 13.32
N GLU A 8 -9.16 22.72 14.07
CA GLU A 8 -9.01 21.82 15.22
C GLU A 8 -8.57 20.47 14.67
N THR A 9 -7.30 20.12 14.88
CA THR A 9 -6.71 18.86 14.44
C THR A 9 -6.82 17.82 15.53
N LYS A 10 -6.98 16.55 15.15
CA LYS A 10 -6.80 15.40 16.04
C LYS A 10 -5.69 14.51 15.51
N THR A 11 -5.02 13.80 16.41
CA THR A 11 -4.02 12.80 16.03
C THR A 11 -4.69 11.43 15.94
N VAL A 12 -4.43 10.73 14.85
CA VAL A 12 -4.88 9.35 14.62
C VAL A 12 -3.70 8.50 14.20
N VAL A 13 -3.78 7.20 14.49
CA VAL A 13 -2.95 6.19 13.84
C VAL A 13 -3.74 5.62 12.67
N ILE A 14 -3.16 5.64 11.48
CA ILE A 14 -3.69 4.99 10.28
C ILE A 14 -2.76 3.83 9.96
N GLU A 15 -3.28 2.61 10.01
CA GLU A 15 -2.58 1.40 9.63
C GLU A 15 -3.16 0.87 8.31
N TRP A 16 -2.32 0.31 7.46
CA TRP A 16 -2.73 -0.36 6.23
C TRP A 16 -1.75 -1.50 5.91
N VAL A 17 -2.20 -2.42 5.08
CA VAL A 17 -1.35 -3.46 4.48
C VAL A 17 -1.09 -3.08 3.04
N GLU A 18 0.16 -3.24 2.61
CA GLU A 18 0.56 -3.08 1.22
C GLU A 18 0.67 -4.45 0.57
N GLU A 19 0.00 -4.63 -0.56
CA GLU A 19 0.04 -5.85 -1.36
C GLU A 19 0.55 -5.51 -2.76
N SER A 20 1.70 -6.05 -3.14
CA SER A 20 2.26 -5.92 -4.48
C SER A 20 1.98 -7.16 -5.30
N VAL A 21 1.59 -6.95 -6.56
CA VAL A 21 1.33 -8.02 -7.52
C VAL A 21 2.42 -8.00 -8.58
N HIS A 22 3.06 -9.15 -8.79
CA HIS A 22 4.10 -9.35 -9.79
C HIS A 22 3.69 -10.50 -10.73
N GLN A 23 3.91 -10.33 -12.03
CA GLN A 23 3.60 -11.33 -13.04
C GLN A 23 4.55 -11.23 -14.23
N VAL A 24 5.32 -12.29 -14.44
CA VAL A 24 6.26 -12.47 -15.55
C VAL A 24 5.89 -13.72 -16.36
N THR A 25 6.23 -13.75 -17.65
CA THR A 25 6.15 -14.96 -18.49
C THR A 25 7.56 -15.38 -18.85
N VAL A 26 7.98 -16.56 -18.39
CA VAL A 26 9.33 -17.11 -18.60
C VAL A 26 9.30 -18.41 -19.38
N ARG A 27 10.44 -18.80 -19.96
CA ARG A 27 10.63 -20.14 -20.54
C ARG A 27 11.28 -21.04 -19.49
N VAL A 28 10.72 -22.22 -19.29
CA VAL A 28 11.21 -23.22 -18.34
C VAL A 28 11.53 -24.54 -19.07
N PRO A 29 12.30 -25.46 -18.46
CA PRO A 29 12.47 -26.82 -18.98
C PRO A 29 11.14 -27.56 -19.19
N VAL A 30 11.13 -28.59 -20.05
CA VAL A 30 9.91 -29.35 -20.40
C VAL A 30 9.34 -30.15 -19.22
N ASP A 31 10.22 -30.53 -18.29
CA ASP A 31 9.96 -31.28 -17.08
C ASP A 31 9.87 -30.36 -15.84
N PHE A 32 9.67 -29.06 -16.03
CA PHE A 32 9.52 -28.11 -14.92
C PHE A 32 8.35 -28.48 -14.00
N ASP A 33 8.66 -28.66 -12.72
CA ASP A 33 7.70 -28.77 -11.63
C ASP A 33 7.93 -27.64 -10.63
N ALA A 34 6.88 -26.85 -10.37
CA ALA A 34 6.95 -25.68 -9.51
C ALA A 34 7.14 -26.06 -8.04
N ASP A 35 6.62 -27.22 -7.62
CA ASP A 35 6.68 -27.68 -6.24
C ASP A 35 8.07 -28.22 -5.88
N GLU A 36 8.90 -28.53 -6.88
CA GLU A 36 10.29 -29.00 -6.72
C GLU A 36 11.33 -27.87 -6.81
N CYS A 37 10.91 -26.62 -7.05
CA CYS A 37 11.79 -25.47 -7.28
C CYS A 37 11.67 -24.41 -6.19
N ASP A 38 12.79 -23.75 -5.85
CA ASP A 38 12.78 -22.53 -5.04
C ASP A 38 12.47 -21.32 -5.93
N LEU A 39 11.18 -21.03 -6.09
CA LEU A 39 10.72 -19.88 -6.86
C LEU A 39 10.93 -18.55 -6.12
N GLY A 40 11.08 -18.56 -4.79
CA GLY A 40 11.23 -17.33 -4.01
C GLY A 40 12.52 -16.61 -4.38
N ASP A 41 13.65 -17.31 -4.23
CA ASP A 41 14.95 -16.77 -4.60
C ASP A 41 15.11 -16.71 -6.12
N GLY A 42 14.60 -17.70 -6.86
CA GLY A 42 14.72 -17.75 -8.32
C GLY A 42 14.04 -16.59 -9.04
N LEU A 43 12.90 -16.09 -8.55
CA LEU A 43 12.22 -14.92 -9.13
C LEU A 43 12.99 -13.62 -8.88
N ALA A 44 13.77 -13.52 -7.79
CA ALA A 44 14.56 -12.33 -7.47
C ALA A 44 15.74 -12.10 -8.43
N GLU A 45 16.18 -13.16 -9.12
CA GLU A 45 17.29 -13.11 -10.08
C GLU A 45 16.85 -12.75 -11.51
N LEU A 46 15.54 -12.54 -11.75
CA LEU A 46 15.05 -12.11 -13.06
C LEU A 46 15.37 -10.63 -13.32
N ASP A 47 15.72 -10.30 -14.56
CA ASP A 47 15.96 -8.91 -14.99
C ASP A 47 14.69 -8.05 -14.91
N ASP A 48 13.52 -8.66 -15.12
CA ASP A 48 12.19 -8.03 -15.00
C ASP A 48 11.50 -8.60 -13.76
N ASP A 49 11.27 -7.75 -12.77
CA ASP A 49 10.60 -8.10 -11.51
C ASP A 49 9.09 -8.36 -11.69
N GLY A 50 8.55 -8.11 -12.89
CA GLY A 50 7.18 -8.38 -13.27
C GLY A 50 6.16 -7.48 -12.57
N PHE A 51 6.55 -6.35 -11.98
CA PHE A 51 5.64 -5.50 -11.20
C PHE A 51 4.40 -5.10 -11.99
N ARG A 52 3.22 -5.40 -11.46
CA ARG A 52 1.91 -5.06 -12.05
C ARG A 52 1.22 -3.93 -11.31
N GLY A 53 1.40 -3.87 -10.01
CA GLY A 53 0.72 -2.89 -9.20
C GLY A 53 0.88 -3.14 -7.72
N LEU A 54 0.38 -2.17 -6.97
CA LEU A 54 0.44 -2.13 -5.53
C LEU A 54 -0.90 -1.60 -5.05
N GLU A 55 -1.53 -2.33 -4.15
CA GLU A 55 -2.76 -1.95 -3.50
C GLU A 55 -2.51 -1.73 -2.01
N ARG A 56 -3.17 -0.71 -1.46
CA ARG A 56 -3.20 -0.46 -0.01
C ARG A 56 -4.55 -0.90 0.52
N ASN A 57 -4.55 -2.01 1.21
CA ASN A 57 -5.73 -2.69 1.69
C ASN A 57 -5.78 -2.69 3.22
N GLN A 58 -6.91 -3.10 3.79
CA GLN A 58 -7.10 -3.23 5.24
C GLN A 58 -6.79 -1.93 6.03
N ILE A 59 -7.24 -0.79 5.50
CA ILE A 59 -7.02 0.52 6.15
C ILE A 59 -7.82 0.59 7.46
N VAL A 60 -7.13 0.77 8.58
CA VAL A 60 -7.70 0.91 9.92
C VAL A 60 -7.27 2.25 10.51
N VAL A 61 -8.24 2.98 11.08
CA VAL A 61 -8.00 4.28 11.73
C VAL A 61 -8.35 4.18 13.21
N ARG A 62 -7.46 4.68 14.08
CA ARG A 62 -7.68 4.73 15.53
C ARG A 62 -7.34 6.11 16.08
N ASP A 63 -8.21 6.65 16.93
CA ASP A 63 -7.92 7.87 17.67
C ASP A 63 -6.83 7.62 18.73
N VAL A 64 -5.92 8.57 18.90
CA VAL A 64 -4.86 8.54 19.92
C VAL A 64 -4.77 9.86 20.66
N ALA A 65 -3.93 9.92 21.70
CA ALA A 65 -3.64 11.17 22.38
C ALA A 65 -3.06 12.20 21.40
N PRO A 66 -3.37 13.51 21.56
CA PRO A 66 -2.82 14.55 20.70
C PRO A 66 -1.29 14.54 20.70
N ASP A 67 -0.72 14.47 19.51
CA ASP A 67 0.72 14.59 19.27
C ASP A 67 0.97 15.75 18.30
N PRO A 68 1.46 16.91 18.79
CA PRO A 68 1.73 18.08 17.96
C PRO A 68 2.94 17.90 17.04
N ALA A 69 3.74 16.84 17.21
CA ALA A 69 4.85 16.50 16.32
C ALA A 69 4.42 15.58 15.16
N ALA A 70 3.21 15.01 15.20
CA ALA A 70 2.68 14.17 14.14
C ALA A 70 2.48 14.96 12.84
N GLU A 71 2.69 14.29 11.70
CA GLU A 71 2.51 14.88 10.38
C GLU A 71 1.03 15.25 10.13
N PHE A 72 0.80 16.43 9.54
CA PHE A 72 -0.53 16.82 9.08
C PHE A 72 -0.85 16.11 7.76
N PHE A 73 -1.93 15.33 7.76
CA PHE A 73 -2.39 14.57 6.59
C PHE A 73 -3.83 14.99 6.23
N ASP A 74 -4.03 15.51 5.01
CA ASP A 74 -5.33 15.91 4.44
C ASP A 74 -5.59 15.15 3.13
N PRO A 75 -6.12 13.92 3.20
CA PRO A 75 -6.42 13.14 2.01
C PRO A 75 -7.59 13.76 1.22
N PRO A 76 -7.65 13.55 -0.10
CA PRO A 76 -8.78 13.99 -0.90
C PRO A 76 -10.08 13.40 -0.34
N ARG A 77 -11.15 14.20 -0.33
CA ARG A 77 -12.47 13.70 0.04
C ARG A 77 -13.00 12.81 -1.07
N PHE A 78 -13.73 11.76 -0.70
CA PHE A 78 -14.52 11.01 -1.66
C PHE A 78 -15.61 11.92 -2.23
N ASP A 79 -15.37 12.50 -3.40
CA ASP A 79 -16.41 13.13 -4.21
C ASP A 79 -17.26 11.98 -4.76
N GLY A 80 -18.43 11.74 -4.16
CA GLY A 80 -19.31 10.58 -4.42
C GLY A 80 -19.92 10.49 -5.82
N LEU A 81 -19.13 10.60 -6.88
CA LEU A 81 -19.51 10.32 -8.26
C LEU A 81 -19.21 8.85 -8.61
N LEU A 82 -19.92 7.95 -7.92
CA LEU A 82 -20.22 6.63 -8.48
C LEU A 82 -21.50 6.80 -9.31
N ARG A 83 -21.34 6.81 -10.64
CA ARG A 83 -22.38 6.42 -11.60
C ARG A 83 -22.13 4.98 -12.01
#